data_AF-A0A926Z7M2-F1
#
_entry.id   AF-A0A926Z7M2-F1
#
_cell.length_a   1.000
_cell.length_b   1.000
_cell.length_c   1.000
_cell.angle_alpha   90.00
_cell.angle_beta   90.00
_cell.angle_gamma   90.00
#
_symmetry.space_group_name_H-M   'P 1'
#
loop_
_entity.id
_entity.type
_entity.pdbx_description
1 polymer ?
#
loop_
_entity_poly.entity_id
_entity_poly.type
_entity_poly.pdbx_seq_one_letter_code
_entity_poly.pdbx_strand_id
1 'polypeptide(L)'
;MILNSLNQVRKIMIKSIAGTEEAIIFLGKTFVADKNYSSIHEAIAGCRRDVDMGMGVLVIPDAHQFRVWVAIPEQFILGTM
;
A
#
# COMPACT_ATOMS: atom_id res chain seq x y z
N MET A 1 -7.65 -5.61 -3.12
CA MET A 1 -7.28 -6.99 -3.54
C MET A 1 -6.37 -7.58 -2.47
N ILE A 2 -6.42 -8.88 -2.20
CA ILE A 2 -5.54 -9.54 -1.22
C ILE A 2 -4.40 -10.23 -1.97
N LEU A 3 -3.15 -9.95 -1.59
CA LEU A 3 -1.96 -10.57 -2.18
C LEU A 3 -1.30 -11.48 -1.15
N ASN A 4 -1.03 -12.74 -1.49
CA ASN A 4 -0.47 -13.70 -0.53
C ASN A 4 1.04 -13.55 -0.29
N SER A 5 1.77 -12.76 -1.10
CA SER A 5 3.20 -12.54 -0.91
C SER A 5 3.71 -11.26 -1.56
N LEU A 6 4.63 -10.55 -0.87
CA LEU A 6 5.37 -9.40 -1.42
C LEU A 6 6.39 -9.78 -2.49
N ASN A 7 6.79 -11.05 -2.59
CA ASN A 7 7.72 -11.50 -3.64
C ASN A 7 7.12 -11.37 -5.04
N GLN A 8 5.80 -11.17 -5.14
CA GLN A 8 5.07 -10.96 -6.38
C GLN A 8 5.12 -9.51 -6.87
N VAL A 9 5.72 -8.59 -6.11
CA VAL A 9 5.74 -7.15 -6.41
C VAL A 9 7.13 -6.54 -6.27
N ARG A 10 7.43 -5.57 -7.13
CA ARG A 10 8.69 -4.81 -7.08
C ARG A 10 8.59 -3.75 -5.99
N LYS A 11 9.45 -3.84 -4.97
CA LYS A 11 9.66 -2.78 -3.97
C LYS A 11 10.56 -1.67 -4.53
N ILE A 12 10.22 -0.43 -4.23
CA ILE A 12 10.96 0.77 -4.61
C ILE A 12 10.94 1.79 -3.47
N MET A 13 11.83 2.78 -3.54
CA MET A 13 11.73 3.98 -2.71
C MET A 13 11.21 5.13 -3.57
N ILE A 14 10.22 5.85 -3.07
CA ILE A 14 9.71 7.06 -3.72
C ILE A 14 9.93 8.28 -2.83
N LYS A 15 9.98 9.46 -3.44
CA LYS A 15 9.79 10.73 -2.75
C LYS A 15 8.36 11.18 -3.00
N SER A 16 7.60 11.41 -1.94
CA SER A 16 6.28 12.02 -2.00
C SER A 16 6.25 13.34 -1.25
N ILE A 17 5.09 13.98 -1.23
CA ILE A 17 4.83 15.16 -0.38
C ILE A 17 4.98 14.87 1.13
N ALA A 18 4.88 13.60 1.55
CA ALA A 18 5.04 13.18 2.93
C ALA A 18 6.51 12.85 3.28
N GLY A 19 7.40 12.79 2.29
CA GLY A 19 8.81 12.45 2.46
C GLY A 19 9.24 11.25 1.64
N THR A 20 10.30 10.57 2.07
CA THR A 20 10.78 9.35 1.41
C THR A 20 10.03 8.14 1.95
N GLU A 21 9.36 7.38 1.08
CA GLU A 21 8.48 6.27 1.46
C GLU A 21 8.89 4.97 0.74
N GLU A 22 8.75 3.84 1.45
CA GLU A 22 8.79 2.52 0.81
C GLU A 22 7.47 2.32 0.06
N ALA A 23 7.57 1.93 -1.21
CA ALA A 23 6.43 1.68 -2.07
C ALA A 23 6.57 0.35 -2.82
N ILE A 24 5.45 -0.13 -3.36
CA ILE A 24 5.39 -1.23 -4.31
C ILE A 24 4.74 -0.78 -5.61
N ILE A 25 5.22 -1.34 -6.72
CA ILE A 25 4.52 -1.22 -8.01
C ILE A 25 3.73 -2.51 -8.23
N PHE A 26 2.42 -2.38 -8.44
CA PHE A 26 1.53 -3.47 -8.77
C PHE A 26 0.49 -3.04 -9.81
N LEU A 27 0.34 -3.84 -10.87
CA LEU A 27 -0.57 -3.54 -12.01
C LEU A 27 -0.40 -2.11 -12.56
N GLY A 28 0.85 -1.64 -12.64
CA GLY A 28 1.19 -0.30 -13.14
C GLY A 28 0.86 0.85 -12.17
N LYS A 29 0.39 0.57 -10.95
CA LYS A 29 0.12 1.58 -9.92
C LYS A 29 1.13 1.49 -8.78
N THR A 30 1.43 2.64 -8.17
CA THR A 30 2.30 2.74 -7.00
C THR A 30 1.46 2.74 -5.73
N PHE A 31 1.86 1.95 -4.74
CA PHE A 31 1.23 1.89 -3.43
C PHE A 31 2.27 2.12 -2.34
N VAL A 32 1.95 2.94 -1.35
CA VAL A 32 2.78 3.22 -0.17
C VAL A 32 2.28 2.43 1.03
N ALA A 33 3.18 2.04 1.93
CA ALA A 33 2.81 1.32 3.14
C ALA A 33 2.08 2.26 4.10
N ASP A 34 0.88 1.88 4.54
CA ASP A 34 0.13 2.63 5.56
C ASP A 34 0.43 2.04 6.95
N LYS A 35 -0.17 0.88 7.26
CA LYS A 35 -0.12 0.26 8.58
C LYS A 35 -0.13 -1.27 8.56
N ASN A 36 0.31 -1.83 9.67
CA ASN A 36 0.17 -3.25 9.99
C ASN A 36 -1.03 -3.45 10.94
N TYR A 37 -1.80 -4.51 10.71
CA TYR A 37 -2.97 -4.89 11.49
C TYR A 37 -2.85 -6.33 11.98
N SER A 38 -3.38 -6.61 13.17
CA SER A 38 -3.30 -7.94 13.79
C SER A 38 -4.31 -8.93 13.20
N SER A 39 -5.35 -8.44 12.53
CA SER A 39 -6.35 -9.27 11.86
C SER A 39 -6.78 -8.71 10.51
N ILE A 40 -7.28 -9.59 9.65
CA ILE A 40 -7.81 -9.21 8.34
C ILE A 40 -9.04 -8.30 8.45
N HIS A 41 -9.87 -8.48 9.49
CA HIS A 41 -11.06 -7.68 9.71
C HIS A 41 -10.71 -6.23 10.06
N GLU A 42 -9.71 -6.03 10.93
CA GLU A 42 -9.19 -4.70 11.26
C GLU A 42 -8.52 -4.04 10.05
N ALA A 43 -7.75 -4.81 9.27
CA ALA A 43 -7.16 -4.31 8.03
C ALA A 43 -8.27 -3.81 7.07
N ILE A 44 -9.29 -4.64 6.80
CA ILE A 44 -10.42 -4.27 5.93
C ILE A 44 -11.16 -3.04 6.48
N ALA A 45 -11.38 -2.97 7.79
CA ALA A 45 -12.04 -1.82 8.42
C ALA A 45 -11.21 -0.54 8.27
N GLY A 46 -9.88 -0.62 8.42
CA GLY A 46 -8.96 0.49 8.19
C GLY A 46 -9.00 1.00 6.75
N CYS A 47 -9.04 0.07 5.78
CA CYS A 47 -9.07 0.37 4.34
C CYS A 47 -10.37 1.04 3.88
N ARG A 48 -11.45 0.97 4.68
CA ARG A 48 -12.79 1.44 4.27
C ARG A 48 -12.76 2.90 3.84
N ARG A 49 -12.07 3.75 4.61
CA ARG A 49 -11.96 5.19 4.33
C ARG A 49 -11.27 5.45 3.00
N ASP A 50 -10.18 4.75 2.72
CA ASP A 50 -9.40 4.93 1.49
C ASP A 50 -10.23 4.51 0.27
N VAL A 51 -10.94 3.37 0.38
CA VAL A 51 -11.84 2.90 -0.67
C VAL A 51 -13.00 3.88 -0.89
N ASP A 52 -13.60 4.40 0.18
CA ASP A 52 -14.67 5.41 0.09
C ASP A 52 -14.17 6.72 -0.56
N MET A 53 -12.88 7.03 -0.45
CA MET A 53 -12.21 8.13 -1.16
C MET A 53 -11.79 7.77 -2.61
N GLY A 54 -12.09 6.56 -3.08
CA GLY A 54 -11.76 6.09 -4.43
C GLY A 54 -10.34 5.57 -4.60
N MET A 55 -9.61 5.36 -3.50
CA MET A 55 -8.22 4.90 -3.52
C MET A 55 -8.16 3.38 -3.71
N GLY A 56 -7.13 2.92 -4.43
CA GLY A 56 -6.82 1.50 -4.51
C GLY A 56 -6.15 1.01 -3.24
N VAL A 57 -6.53 -0.17 -2.74
CA VAL A 57 -5.92 -0.74 -1.54
C VAL A 57 -5.49 -2.19 -1.76
N LEU A 58 -4.28 -2.52 -1.29
CA LEU A 58 -3.72 -3.86 -1.24
C LEU A 58 -3.54 -4.29 0.21
N VAL A 59 -4.07 -5.45 0.54
CA VAL A 59 -3.88 -6.07 1.85
C VAL A 59 -2.99 -7.29 1.64
N ILE A 60 -1.87 -7.34 2.36
CA ILE A 60 -0.87 -8.39 2.23
C ILE A 60 -0.72 -9.09 3.58
N PRO A 61 -1.00 -10.40 3.68
CA PRO A 61 -0.64 -11.18 4.85
C PRO A 61 0.89 -11.24 5.00
N ASP A 62 1.39 -10.97 6.21
CA ASP A 62 2.80 -10.96 6.56
C ASP A 62 2.98 -11.69 7.90
N ALA A 63 3.40 -12.96 7.83
CA ALA A 63 3.55 -13.90 8.96
C ALA A 63 2.30 -14.06 9.85
N HIS A 64 2.08 -13.13 10.77
CA HIS A 64 0.99 -13.10 11.75
C HIS A 64 0.20 -11.79 11.76
N GLN A 65 0.45 -10.92 10.78
CA GLN A 65 -0.20 -9.62 10.64
C GLN A 65 -0.61 -9.39 9.18
N PHE A 66 -1.31 -8.30 8.94
CA PHE A 66 -1.73 -7.85 7.62
C PHE A 66 -1.19 -6.45 7.37
N ARG A 67 -0.35 -6.30 6.35
CA ARG A 67 0.16 -5.00 5.91
C ARG A 67 -0.76 -4.41 4.85
N VAL A 68 -1.18 -3.18 5.05
CA VAL A 68 -2.00 -2.43 4.11
C VAL A 68 -1.12 -1.48 3.31
N TRP A 69 -1.33 -1.46 1.99
CA TRP A 69 -0.72 -0.52 1.08
C TRP A 69 -1.80 0.25 0.34
N VAL A 70 -1.68 1.57 0.33
CA VAL A 70 -2.67 2.48 -0.27
C VAL A 70 -2.07 3.07 -1.54
N ALA A 71 -2.87 3.12 -2.60
CA ALA A 71 -2.46 3.69 -3.87
C ALA A 71 -2.11 5.16 -3.65
N ILE A 72 -0.98 5.60 -4.16
CA ILE A 72 -0.62 7.02 -4.17
C ILE A 72 -0.86 7.58 -5.57
N PRO A 73 -1.64 8.67 -5.72
CA PRO A 73 -1.80 9.35 -6.99
C PRO A 73 -0.45 9.88 -7.50
N GLU A 74 -0.21 9.74 -8.81
CA GLU A 74 1.08 10.10 -9.43
C GLU A 74 1.48 11.55 -9.17
N GLN A 75 0.51 12.48 -9.11
CA GLN A 75 0.76 13.89 -8.82
C GLN A 75 1.38 14.16 -7.44
N PHE A 76 1.33 13.20 -6.51
CA PHE A 76 1.95 13.31 -5.20
C PHE A 76 3.34 12.66 -5.16
N ILE A 77 3.80 12.05 -6.25
CA ILE A 77 5.13 11.46 -6.39
C ILE A 77 6.06 12.50 -7.02
N LEU A 78 7.09 12.90 -6.27
CA LEU A 78 8.10 13.86 -6.69
C LEU A 78 9.27 13.20 -7.44
N GLY A 79 9.41 11.88 -7.33
CA GLY A 79 10.40 11.09 -8.05
C GLY A 79 10.64 9.70 -7.43
N THR A 80 11.26 8.82 -8.21
CA THR A 80 11.73 7.50 -7.77
C THR A 80 13.25 7.52 -7.64
N MET A 81 13.82 6.94 -6.59
CA MET A 81 15.27 6.76 -6.49
C MET A 81 15.74 5.49 -7.21
#